data_AF-A0A1G1GWH3-F1
#
_entry.id   AF-A0A1G1GWH3-F1
#
_cell.length_a   1.000
_cell.length_b   1.000
_cell.length_c   1.000
_cell.angle_alpha   90.00
_cell.angle_beta   90.00
_cell.angle_gamma   90.00
#
_symmetry.space_group_name_H-M   'P 1'
#
loop_
_entity.id
_entity.type
_entity.pdbx_description
1 polymer ?
#
loop_
_entity_poly.entity_id
_entity_poly.type
_entity_poly.pdbx_seq_one_letter_code
_entity_poly.pdbx_strand_id
1 'polypeptide(L)'
;MDDLPEVRSAIAPDGRLYSTLCEFQTQELLPSGEDASAIIGIVGNEAGFHIETRLNRAPLNEDLMASWLERLIGHGVVYSPLPPFI
;
A
#
# COMPACT_ATOMS: atom_id res chain seq x y z
N MET A 1 0.82 0.59 16.93
CA MET A 1 2.00 1.42 16.61
C MET A 1 2.41 2.32 17.78
N ASP A 2 1.60 2.47 18.83
CA ASP A 2 2.04 3.01 20.13
C ASP A 2 3.04 2.09 20.85
N ASP A 3 3.33 0.92 20.26
CA ASP A 3 4.14 -0.15 20.83
C ASP A 3 5.66 0.08 20.70
N LEU A 4 6.10 1.01 19.83
CA LEU A 4 7.54 1.29 19.55
C LEU A 4 7.84 2.79 19.42
N PRO A 5 7.57 3.60 20.46
CA PRO A 5 7.73 5.07 20.40
C PRO A 5 9.18 5.52 20.20
N GLU A 6 10.16 4.74 20.65
CA GLU A 6 11.59 5.05 20.51
C GLU A 6 12.06 4.94 19.05
N VAL A 7 11.59 3.90 18.36
CA VAL A 7 11.88 3.70 16.93
C VAL A 7 11.31 4.85 16.12
N ARG A 8 10.06 5.27 16.42
CA ARG A 8 9.42 6.43 15.79
C ARG A 8 10.25 7.70 15.98
N SER A 9 10.68 8.00 17.21
CA SER A 9 11.49 9.19 17.51
C SER A 9 12.85 9.18 16.79
N ALA A 10 13.48 8.01 16.64
CA ALA A 10 14.78 7.89 15.98
C ALA A 10 14.70 8.11 14.46
N ILE A 11 13.59 7.72 13.83
CA ILE A 11 13.43 7.80 12.36
C ILE A 11 12.62 9.00 11.91
N ALA A 12 11.86 9.67 12.78
CA ALA A 12 10.95 10.77 12.40
C ALA A 12 11.55 11.87 11.49
N PRO A 13 12.84 12.28 11.63
CA PRO A 13 13.39 13.35 10.78
C PRO A 13 13.50 12.99 9.29
N ASP A 14 13.83 11.73 8.96
CA ASP A 14 14.21 11.35 7.58
C ASP A 14 13.73 9.94 7.17
N GLY A 15 13.25 9.16 8.12
CA GLY A 15 12.99 7.73 7.98
C GLY A 15 11.51 7.40 7.92
N ARG A 16 11.21 6.39 7.10
CA ARG A 16 9.86 5.83 6.95
C ARG A 16 9.80 4.53 7.75
N LEU A 17 8.86 4.43 8.69
CA LEU A 17 8.54 3.11 9.24
C LEU A 17 7.77 2.34 8.19
N TYR A 18 8.18 1.11 7.89
CA TYR A 18 7.40 0.16 7.12
C TYR A 18 6.96 -0.94 8.06
N SER A 19 5.65 -1.10 8.21
CA SER A 19 5.08 -2.31 8.80
C SER A 19 4.40 -3.11 7.69
N THR A 20 4.89 -4.33 7.47
CA THR A 20 4.28 -5.28 6.53
C THR A 20 3.30 -6.14 7.32
N LEU A 21 2.04 -6.15 6.91
CA LEU A 21 1.08 -7.15 7.35
C LEU A 21 1.30 -8.42 6.51
N CYS A 22 1.73 -9.50 7.16
CA CYS A 22 1.88 -10.81 6.52
C CYS A 22 0.62 -11.65 6.79
N GLU A 23 0.15 -12.34 5.74
CA GLU A 23 -1.12 -13.07 5.65
C GLU A 23 -2.38 -12.19 5.62
N PHE A 24 -2.93 -12.06 4.41
CA PHE A 24 -4.32 -11.71 4.20
C PHE A 24 -5.03 -12.95 3.65
N GLN A 25 -6.26 -13.21 4.09
CA GLN A 25 -7.13 -14.08 3.32
C GLN A 25 -7.32 -13.47 1.92
N THR A 26 -6.91 -14.20 0.89
CA THR A 26 -7.13 -13.79 -0.50
C THR A 26 -8.63 -13.82 -0.77
N GLN A 27 -9.24 -12.65 -0.98
CA GLN A 27 -10.59 -12.56 -1.50
C GLN A 27 -10.56 -12.58 -3.03
N GLU A 28 -11.60 -13.12 -3.65
CA GLU A 28 -11.77 -13.05 -5.10
C GLU A 28 -12.24 -11.64 -5.48
N LEU A 29 -11.28 -10.76 -5.80
CA LEU A 29 -11.54 -9.34 -6.09
C LEU A 29 -11.95 -9.10 -7.55
N LEU A 30 -11.44 -9.92 -8.46
CA LEU A 30 -11.66 -9.85 -9.91
C LEU A 30 -11.77 -11.28 -10.48
N PRO A 31 -12.99 -11.84 -10.59
CA PRO A 31 -13.20 -13.23 -11.00
C PRO A 31 -12.61 -13.61 -12.36
N SER A 32 -12.46 -12.63 -13.25
CA SER A 32 -11.89 -12.80 -14.60
C SER A 32 -10.51 -12.14 -14.75
N GLY A 33 -9.94 -11.61 -13.66
CA GLY A 33 -8.63 -11.00 -13.65
C GLY A 33 -7.53 -12.04 -13.47
N GLU A 34 -6.32 -11.69 -13.86
CA GLU A 34 -5.15 -12.52 -13.51
C GLU A 34 -4.81 -12.36 -12.02
N ASP A 35 -4.27 -13.41 -11.42
CA ASP A 35 -3.80 -13.38 -10.03
C ASP A 35 -2.75 -12.29 -9.81
N ALA A 36 -2.93 -11.52 -8.74
CA ALA A 36 -2.01 -10.49 -8.31
C ALA A 36 -1.75 -10.60 -6.80
N SER A 37 -0.51 -10.31 -6.42
CA SER A 37 -0.07 -10.24 -5.03
C SER A 37 0.16 -8.78 -4.66
N ALA A 38 -0.28 -8.40 -3.46
CA ALA A 38 -0.07 -7.07 -2.91
C ALA A 38 0.81 -7.14 -1.66
N ILE A 39 1.73 -6.18 -1.53
CA ILE A 39 2.37 -5.83 -0.25
C ILE A 39 1.72 -4.54 0.23
N ILE A 40 1.14 -4.59 1.43
CA ILE A 40 0.55 -3.43 2.10
C ILE A 40 1.52 -2.95 3.18
N GLY A 41 1.92 -1.69 3.09
CA GLY A 41 2.75 -1.01 4.06
C GLY A 41 2.01 0.16 4.71
N ILE A 42 2.23 0.38 6.00
CA ILE A 42 1.90 1.66 6.65
C ILE A 42 3.19 2.48 6.71
N VAL A 43 3.16 3.69 6.16
CA VAL A 43 4.29 4.63 6.08
C VAL A 43 4.00 5.85 6.95
N GLY A 44 4.84 6.11 7.94
CA GLY A 44 4.78 7.32 8.77
C GLY A 44 5.74 8.42 8.31
N ASN A 45 5.32 9.68 8.38
CA ASN A 45 6.13 10.89 8.24
C ASN A 45 5.63 11.99 9.22
N GLU A 46 6.19 13.19 9.17
CA GLU A 46 5.75 14.32 10.01
C GLU A 46 4.29 14.74 9.79
N ALA A 47 3.73 14.50 8.59
CA ALA A 47 2.34 14.80 8.23
C ALA A 47 1.35 13.71 8.66
N GLY A 48 1.84 12.56 9.15
CA GLY A 48 1.01 11.46 9.67
C GLY A 48 1.35 10.10 9.05
N PHE A 49 0.35 9.21 9.06
CA PHE A 49 0.48 7.86 8.52
C PHE A 49 -0.29 7.73 7.20
N HIS A 50 0.28 6.99 6.25
CA HIS A 50 -0.32 6.68 4.96
C HIS A 50 -0.24 5.18 4.68
N ILE A 51 -1.19 4.68 3.89
CA ILE A 51 -1.16 3.30 3.39
C ILE A 51 -0.49 3.30 2.01
N GLU A 52 0.51 2.45 1.83
CA GLU A 52 1.14 2.17 0.54
C GLU A 52 0.80 0.75 0.10
N THR A 53 0.34 0.58 -1.13
CA THR A 53 0.03 -0.72 -1.72
C THR A 53 0.93 -0.95 -2.93
N ARG A 54 1.72 -2.03 -2.91
CA ARG A 54 2.54 -2.46 -4.04
C ARG A 54 2.01 -3.74 -4.62
N LEU A 55 1.62 -3.70 -5.88
CA LEU A 55 1.16 -4.87 -6.62
C LEU A 55 2.29 -5.42 -7.47
N ASN A 56 2.44 -6.74 -7.54
CA ASN A 56 3.38 -7.38 -8.47
C ASN A 56 2.98 -7.17 -9.93
N ARG A 57 1.69 -6.94 -10.19
CA ARG A 57 1.13 -6.60 -11.50
C ARG A 57 -0.17 -5.81 -11.35
N ALA A 58 -0.50 -4.99 -12.35
CA ALA A 58 -1.79 -4.31 -12.40
C ALA A 58 -2.88 -5.30 -12.85
N PRO A 59 -3.95 -5.53 -12.06
CA PRO A 59 -5.04 -6.43 -12.45
C PRO A 59 -6.08 -5.75 -13.36
N LEU A 60 -6.01 -4.42 -13.52
CA LEU A 60 -6.89 -3.61 -14.37
C LEU A 60 -6.09 -2.61 -15.21
N ASN A 61 -6.75 -2.03 -16.21
CA ASN A 61 -6.22 -0.88 -16.94
C ASN A 61 -5.98 0.31 -16.00
N GLU A 62 -4.99 1.13 -16.32
CA GLU A 62 -4.51 2.25 -15.48
C GLU A 62 -5.64 3.19 -15.04
N ASP A 63 -6.53 3.55 -15.97
CA ASP A 63 -7.69 4.43 -15.73
C ASP A 63 -8.67 3.88 -14.68
N LEU A 64 -8.68 2.56 -14.45
CA LEU A 64 -9.57 1.89 -13.51
C LEU A 64 -8.89 1.61 -12.17
N MET A 65 -7.56 1.71 -12.08
CA MET A 65 -6.79 1.31 -10.90
C MET A 65 -7.13 2.16 -9.68
N ALA A 66 -7.20 3.48 -9.81
CA ALA A 66 -7.46 4.38 -8.69
C ALA A 66 -8.81 4.09 -8.02
N SER A 67 -9.89 4.05 -8.80
CA SER A 67 -11.25 3.78 -8.30
C SER A 67 -11.43 2.37 -7.74
N TRP A 68 -10.68 1.39 -8.26
CA TRP A 68 -10.68 0.04 -7.73
C TRP A 68 -9.94 -0.04 -6.38
N LEU A 69 -8.74 0.55 -6.27
CA LEU A 69 -7.98 0.60 -5.03
C LEU A 69 -8.70 1.36 -3.92
N GLU A 70 -9.37 2.47 -4.24
CA GLU A 70 -10.18 3.23 -3.28
C GLU A 70 -11.29 2.37 -2.67
N ARG A 71 -12.00 1.60 -3.49
CA ARG A 71 -13.03 0.66 -3.03
C ARG A 71 -12.47 -0.48 -2.20
N LEU A 72 -11.31 -1.01 -2.59
CA LEU A 72 -10.65 -2.10 -1.89
C LEU A 72 -10.14 -1.68 -0.51
N ILE A 73 -9.54 -0.49 -0.42
CA ILE A 73 -8.92 0.03 0.81
C ILE A 73 -9.95 0.73 1.70
N GLY A 74 -11.06 1.23 1.13
CA GLY A 74 -12.09 1.96 1.87
C GLY A 74 -11.70 3.40 2.22
N HIS A 75 -10.60 3.90 1.66
CA HIS A 75 -10.07 5.24 1.88
C HIS A 75 -9.56 5.83 0.55
N GLY A 76 -9.56 7.16 0.44
CA GLY A 76 -9.03 7.86 -0.73
C GLY A 76 -7.57 7.51 -0.98
N VAL A 77 -7.24 7.15 -2.23
CA VAL A 77 -5.90 6.75 -2.66
C VAL A 77 -5.37 7.69 -3.73
N VAL A 78 -4.05 7.89 -3.72
CA VAL A 78 -3.33 8.47 -4.87
C VAL A 78 -2.65 7.34 -5.60
N TYR A 79 -3.17 6.99 -6.77
CA TYR A 79 -2.52 5.99 -7.63
C TYR A 79 -1.28 6.62 -8.26
N SER A 80 -0.11 6.08 -7.92
CA SER A 80 1.20 6.55 -8.41
C SER A 80 2.04 5.33 -8.78
N PRO A 81 1.86 4.75 -9.98
CA PRO A 81 2.64 3.60 -10.41
C PRO A 81 4.12 4.00 -10.48
N LEU A 82 4.99 3.20 -9.85
CA LEU A 82 6.42 3.37 -10.04
C LEU A 82 6.76 2.98 -11.48
N PRO A 83 7.65 3.73 -12.17
CA PRO A 83 8.13 3.32 -13.47
C PRO A 83 8.75 1.91 -13.37
N PRO A 84 8.61 1.07 -14.39
CA PRO A 84 9.33 -0.20 -14.43
C PRO A 84 10.82 0.09 -14.24
N PHE A 85 11.51 -0.73 -13.44
CA PHE A 85 12.95 -0.64 -13.30
C PHE A 85 13.57 -0.72 -14.71
N ILE A 86 14.28 0.34 -15.13
CA ILE A 86 15.06 0.39 -16.38
C ILE A 86 16.41 -0.26 -16.13
#